data_AF-A0A959RLD7-F1
#
_entry.id   AF-A0A959RLD7-F1
#
_cell.length_a   1.000
_cell.length_b   1.000
_cell.length_c   1.000
_cell.angle_alpha   90.00
_cell.angle_beta   90.00
_cell.angle_gamma   90.00
#
_symmetry.space_group_name_H-M   'P 1'
#
loop_
_entity.id
_entity.type
_entity.pdbx_description
1 polymer ?
#
loop_
_entity_poly.entity_id
_entity_poly.type
_entity_poly.pdbx_seq_one_letter_code
_entity_poly.pdbx_strand_id
1 'polypeptide(L)'
;MKDELSNEEWQKIRKIIFNLFDLTWEYAELSAKNSSENLPDSKPQRYDNEPFSNYNQRMLDWDKTKSETYSKSFSESKSKSFNMVKELEEYLQKLGMPDK
;
A
#
# COMPACT_ATOMS: atom_id res chain seq x y z
N MET A 1 -13.37 29.21 -19.12
CA MET A 1 -12.35 29.97 -18.38
C MET A 1 -11.40 28.96 -17.79
N LYS A 2 -10.08 29.16 -17.90
CA LYS A 2 -9.13 28.45 -17.04
C LYS A 2 -9.27 29.09 -15.68
N ASP A 3 -9.85 28.38 -14.72
CA ASP A 3 -9.91 28.90 -13.36
C ASP A 3 -8.50 28.74 -12.76
N GLU A 4 -7.90 29.87 -12.39
CA GLU A 4 -6.61 29.86 -11.71
C GLU A 4 -6.77 29.19 -10.35
N LEU A 5 -5.96 28.16 -10.10
CA LEU A 5 -5.91 27.52 -8.79
C LEU A 5 -5.35 28.49 -7.75
N SER A 6 -5.97 28.48 -6.58
CA SER A 6 -5.46 29.18 -5.40
C SER A 6 -4.12 28.61 -4.93
N ASN A 7 -3.36 29.40 -4.17
CA ASN A 7 -2.13 28.92 -3.54
C ASN A 7 -2.35 27.69 -2.66
N GLU A 8 -3.50 27.57 -1.99
CA GLU A 8 -3.85 26.41 -1.18
C GLU A 8 -4.06 25.16 -2.03
N GLU A 9 -4.75 25.28 -3.17
CA GLU A 9 -4.94 24.17 -4.10
C GLU A 9 -3.60 23.70 -4.68
N TRP A 10 -2.69 24.62 -5.01
CA TRP A 10 -1.33 24.25 -5.42
C TRP A 10 -0.55 23.50 -4.34
N GLN A 11 -0.68 23.91 -3.07
CA GLN A 11 -0.07 23.18 -1.96
C GLN A 11 -0.66 21.78 -1.80
N LYS A 12 -1.99 21.63 -1.94
CA LYS A 12 -2.67 20.33 -1.91
C LYS A 12 -2.19 19.42 -3.03
N ILE A 13 -2.09 19.92 -4.27
CA ILE A 13 -1.55 19.15 -5.40
C ILE A 13 -0.12 18.67 -5.12
N ARG A 14 0.76 19.55 -4.63
CA ARG A 14 2.13 19.16 -4.26
C ARG A 14 2.13 18.05 -3.22
N LYS A 15 1.30 18.18 -2.18
CA LYS A 15 1.16 17.16 -1.13
C LYS A 15 0.65 15.84 -1.68
N ILE A 16 -0.34 15.85 -2.58
CA ILE A 16 -0.85 14.64 -3.26
C ILE A 16 0.27 13.97 -4.06
N ILE A 17 1.03 14.72 -4.84
CA ILE A 17 2.15 14.19 -5.63
C ILE A 17 3.19 13.54 -4.72
N PHE A 18 3.63 14.21 -3.65
CA PHE A 18 4.59 13.62 -2.71
C PHE A 18 4.04 12.36 -2.04
N ASN A 19 2.79 12.39 -1.57
CA ASN A 19 2.14 11.22 -0.98
C ASN A 19 2.04 10.04 -1.94
N LEU A 20 1.82 10.28 -3.25
CA LEU A 20 1.81 9.24 -4.27
C LEU A 20 3.19 8.64 -4.50
N PHE A 21 4.25 9.45 -4.46
CA PHE A 21 5.63 8.96 -4.50
C PHE A 21 5.96 8.13 -3.26
N ASP A 22 5.60 8.60 -2.07
CA ASP A 22 5.79 7.87 -0.82
C ASP A 22 5.04 6.53 -0.83
N LEU A 23 3.77 6.51 -1.29
CA LEU A 23 2.99 5.29 -1.49
C LEU A 23 3.66 4.32 -2.47
N THR A 24 4.27 4.84 -3.54
CA THR A 24 4.99 4.01 -4.51
C THR A 24 6.24 3.39 -3.90
N TRP A 25 6.94 4.14 -3.05
CA TRP A 25 8.09 3.65 -2.29
C TRP A 25 7.66 2.61 -1.25
N GLU A 26 6.63 2.89 -0.45
CA GLU A 26 6.03 1.95 0.51
C GLU A 26 5.57 0.66 -0.19
N TYR A 27 4.99 0.77 -1.39
CA TYR A 27 4.60 -0.38 -2.20
C TYR A 27 5.81 -1.22 -2.66
N ALA A 28 6.86 -0.54 -3.14
CA ALA A 28 8.10 -1.19 -3.54
C ALA A 28 8.76 -1.87 -2.34
N GLU A 29 8.74 -1.24 -1.17
CA GLU A 29 9.21 -1.83 0.09
C GLU A 29 8.34 -3.00 0.54
N LEU A 30 7.00 -2.92 0.52
CA LEU A 30 6.10 -4.04 0.84
C LEU A 30 6.29 -5.23 -0.10
N SER A 31 6.57 -4.96 -1.38
CA SER A 31 6.81 -6.00 -2.39
C SER A 31 8.22 -6.61 -2.24
N ALA A 32 9.23 -5.80 -1.91
CA ALA A 32 10.64 -6.23 -1.80
C ALA A 32 10.98 -6.80 -0.42
N LYS A 33 10.42 -6.23 0.63
CA LYS A 33 10.50 -6.68 2.01
C LYS A 33 9.11 -7.16 2.43
N ASN A 34 9.04 -8.43 2.80
CA ASN A 34 8.03 -8.93 3.73
C ASN A 34 8.22 -8.26 5.12
N SER A 35 8.24 -6.93 5.20
CA SER A 35 8.34 -6.17 6.43
C SER A 35 7.11 -5.29 6.53
N SER A 36 6.07 -5.87 7.09
CA SER A 36 5.07 -5.08 7.78
C SER A 36 5.26 -5.41 9.25
N GLU A 37 5.15 -4.41 10.12
CA GLU A 37 5.06 -4.55 11.58
C GLU A 37 3.90 -5.48 12.02
N ASN A 38 3.07 -5.95 11.07
CA ASN A 38 1.94 -6.87 11.26
C ASN A 38 2.16 -8.27 10.64
N LEU A 39 3.34 -8.55 10.09
CA LEU A 39 3.69 -9.93 9.73
C LEU A 39 4.10 -10.68 11.00
N PRO A 40 3.75 -11.98 11.14
CA PRO A 40 4.22 -12.76 12.28
C PRO A 40 5.75 -12.68 12.37
N ASP A 41 6.24 -12.18 13.50
CA ASP A 41 7.62 -11.71 13.76
C ASP A 41 8.74 -12.65 13.31
N SER A 42 8.45 -13.95 13.17
CA SER A 42 9.40 -14.92 12.64
C SER A 42 8.71 -16.12 12.02
N LYS A 43 9.38 -16.70 11.01
CA LYS A 43 9.02 -18.01 10.45
C LYS A 43 9.05 -19.05 11.59
N PRO A 44 8.03 -19.92 11.72
CA PRO A 44 8.00 -20.95 12.75
C PRO A 44 9.29 -21.77 12.74
N GLN A 45 9.88 -21.99 13.91
CA GLN A 45 10.96 -22.96 14.07
C GLN A 45 10.38 -24.35 14.35
N ARG A 46 11.15 -25.37 13.94
CA ARG A 46 10.87 -26.76 14.29
C ARG A 46 11.49 -27.06 15.66
N TYR A 47 10.71 -27.67 16.55
CA TYR A 47 11.23 -28.14 17.83
C TYR A 47 11.69 -29.60 17.72
N ASP A 48 12.74 -29.97 18.45
CA ASP A 48 13.42 -31.28 18.30
C ASP A 48 12.49 -32.49 18.51
N ASN A 49 11.52 -32.37 19.41
CA ASN A 49 10.60 -33.46 19.80
C ASN A 49 9.19 -33.30 19.21
N GLU A 50 9.04 -32.47 18.18
CA GLU A 50 7.75 -32.18 17.60
C GLU A 50 7.41 -33.12 16.43
N PRO A 51 6.18 -33.66 16.38
CA PRO A 51 5.65 -34.33 15.19
C PRO A 51 5.69 -33.40 13.97
N PHE A 52 6.23 -33.89 12.84
CA PHE A 52 6.36 -33.10 11.62
C PHE A 52 5.04 -32.47 11.13
N SER A 53 3.91 -33.13 11.40
CA SER A 53 2.56 -32.60 11.11
C SER A 53 2.27 -31.28 11.81
N ASN A 54 2.70 -31.12 13.06
CA ASN A 54 2.42 -29.93 13.86
C ASN A 54 3.26 -28.74 13.37
N TYR A 55 4.51 -29.00 13.00
CA TYR A 55 5.38 -27.99 12.39
C TYR A 55 4.83 -27.55 11.03
N ASN A 56 4.39 -28.49 10.19
CA ASN A 56 3.78 -28.19 8.91
C ASN A 56 2.48 -27.38 9.06
N GLN A 57 1.64 -27.70 10.05
CA GLN A 57 0.42 -26.94 10.27
C GLN A 57 0.74 -25.49 10.65
N ARG A 58 1.70 -25.25 11.56
CA ARG A 58 2.15 -23.88 11.89
C ARG A 58 2.74 -23.15 10.69
N MET A 59 3.48 -23.85 9.83
CA MET A 59 4.01 -23.28 8.60
C MET A 59 2.89 -22.85 7.65
N LEU A 60 1.86 -23.68 7.46
CA LEU A 60 0.70 -23.35 6.63
C LEU A 60 -0.10 -22.19 7.21
N ASP A 61 -0.33 -22.18 8.52
CA ASP A 61 -1.03 -21.09 9.20
C ASP A 61 -0.24 -19.78 9.09
N TRP A 62 1.10 -19.85 9.24
CA TRP A 62 1.99 -18.71 9.06
C TRP A 62 1.97 -18.17 7.63
N ASP A 63 2.08 -19.05 6.62
CA ASP A 63 2.01 -18.67 5.20
C ASP A 63 0.66 -18.04 4.86
N LYS A 64 -0.43 -18.59 5.39
CA LYS A 64 -1.78 -18.06 5.21
C LYS A 64 -1.93 -16.67 5.84
N THR A 65 -1.57 -16.50 7.11
CA THR A 65 -1.63 -15.20 7.79
C THR A 65 -0.76 -14.17 7.08
N LYS A 66 0.44 -14.55 6.65
CA LYS A 66 1.33 -13.69 5.87
C LYS A 66 0.67 -13.23 4.56
N SER A 67 0.08 -14.16 3.81
CA SER A 67 -0.60 -13.87 2.54
C SER A 67 -1.82 -12.96 2.73
N GLU A 68 -2.61 -13.20 3.78
CA GLU A 68 -3.80 -12.38 4.10
C GLU A 68 -3.42 -10.97 4.51
N THR A 69 -2.43 -10.81 5.40
CA THR A 69 -1.92 -9.50 5.82
C THR A 69 -1.37 -8.72 4.62
N TYR A 70 -0.54 -9.35 3.78
CA TYR A 70 -0.02 -8.71 2.57
C TYR A 70 -1.15 -8.26 1.64
N SER A 71 -2.12 -9.14 1.36
CA SER A 71 -3.25 -8.83 0.47
C SER A 71 -4.10 -7.68 0.99
N LYS A 72 -4.32 -7.61 2.30
CA LYS A 72 -5.05 -6.51 2.94
C LYS A 72 -4.30 -5.19 2.81
N SER A 73 -3.03 -5.14 3.21
CA SER A 73 -2.21 -3.92 3.12
C SER A 73 -2.03 -3.44 1.68
N PHE A 74 -1.88 -4.36 0.73
CA PHE A 74 -1.87 -4.07 -0.70
C PHE A 74 -3.17 -3.41 -1.16
N SER A 75 -4.32 -4.00 -0.79
CA SER A 75 -5.64 -3.49 -1.18
C SER A 75 -5.91 -2.09 -0.62
N GLU A 76 -5.57 -1.86 0.64
CA GLU A 76 -5.70 -0.56 1.31
C GLU A 76 -4.82 0.50 0.63
N SER A 77 -3.55 0.18 0.36
CA SER A 77 -2.61 1.08 -0.30
C SER A 77 -3.06 1.43 -1.72
N LYS A 78 -3.52 0.42 -2.48
CA LYS A 78 -4.08 0.60 -3.83
C LYS A 78 -5.33 1.47 -3.82
N SER A 79 -6.26 1.24 -2.88
CA SER A 79 -7.47 2.07 -2.77
C SER A 79 -7.13 3.53 -2.45
N LYS A 80 -6.19 3.75 -1.52
CA LYS A 80 -5.70 5.09 -1.16
C LYS A 80 -5.08 5.81 -2.35
N SER A 81 -4.26 5.12 -3.16
CA SER A 81 -3.66 5.73 -4.36
C SER A 81 -4.71 6.09 -5.41
N PHE A 82 -5.75 5.28 -5.63
CA PHE A 82 -6.83 5.62 -6.56
C PHE A 82 -7.58 6.89 -6.15
N ASN A 83 -7.90 7.03 -4.86
CA ASN A 83 -8.57 8.23 -4.36
C ASN A 83 -7.72 9.49 -4.55
N MET A 84 -6.40 9.39 -4.31
CA MET A 84 -5.46 10.50 -4.52
C MET A 84 -5.32 10.88 -5.99
N VAL A 85 -5.28 9.89 -6.90
CA VAL A 85 -5.25 10.15 -8.36
C VAL A 85 -6.54 10.84 -8.80
N LYS A 86 -7.70 10.38 -8.31
CA LYS A 86 -8.99 11.02 -8.61
C LYS A 86 -9.03 12.47 -8.13
N GLU A 87 -8.55 12.75 -6.91
CA GLU A 87 -8.46 14.11 -6.39
C GLU A 87 -7.55 14.98 -7.27
N LEU A 88 -6.44 14.43 -7.76
CA LEU A 88 -5.56 15.13 -8.71
C LEU A 88 -6.26 15.41 -10.05
N GLU A 89 -7.01 14.45 -10.59
CA GLU A 89 -7.78 14.61 -11.83
C GLU A 89 -8.81 15.75 -11.72
N GLU A 90 -9.49 15.88 -10.57
CA GLU A 90 -10.43 17.00 -10.32
C GLU A 90 -9.72 18.37 -10.38
N TYR A 91 -8.50 18.48 -9.87
CA TYR A 91 -7.70 19.71 -10.01
C TYR A 91 -7.22 19.94 -11.45
N LEU A 92 -6.86 18.88 -12.18
CA LEU A 92 -6.46 18.99 -13.59
C LEU A 92 -7.64 19.43 -14.48
N GLN A 93 -8.85 18.95 -14.21
CA GLN A 93 -10.08 19.40 -14.86
C GLN A 93 -10.33 20.90 -14.63
N LYS A 94 -10.18 21.40 -13.40
CA LYS A 94 -10.27 22.85 -13.09
C LYS A 94 -9.28 23.69 -13.90
N LEU A 95 -8.08 23.16 -14.14
CA LEU A 95 -7.06 23.79 -15.00
C LEU A 95 -7.38 23.71 -16.50
N GLY A 96 -8.50 23.10 -16.88
CA GLY A 96 -8.94 22.91 -18.26
C GLY A 96 -8.13 21.86 -19.00
N MET A 97 -7.51 20.89 -18.30
CA MET A 97 -6.94 19.73 -18.97
C MET A 97 -8.07 18.78 -19.40
N PRO A 98 -7.98 18.19 -20.61
CA PRO A 98 -8.99 17.26 -21.09
C PRO A 98 -8.98 15.96 -20.28
N ASP A 99 -10.16 15.43 -20.00
CA ASP A 99 -10.32 14.06 -19.52
C ASP A 99 -9.82 13.08 -20.60
N LYS A 100 -9.08 12.05 -20.17
CA LYS A 100 -8.61 10.99 -21.06
C LYS A 100 -9.74 10.09 -21.54
#